data_AF-A0A7S3EYB8-F1
#
_entry.id   AF-A0A7S3EYB8-F1
#
_cell.length_a   1.000
_cell.length_b   1.000
_cell.length_c   1.000
_cell.angle_alpha   90.00
_cell.angle_beta   90.00
_cell.angle_gamma   90.00
#
_symmetry.space_group_name_H-M   'P 1'
#
loop_
_entity.id
_entity.type
_entity.pdbx_description
1 polymer ?
#
loop_
_entity_poly.entity_id
_entity_poly.type
_entity_poly.pdbx_seq_one_letter_code
_entity_poly.pdbx_strand_id
1 'polypeptide(L)'
;MLNSLEGGLDAEVSEKGSNFSAGQVQLVCLARVLLKRPSMVFMDEATASVDLRTDAFVQETIRTQLHDCSILTIAHRLLTVIDYDRIVVMDAGCVAEFGTPHSLLQQQTGLFSALVSATGAASEAELRERAAAAASGGVPSVEERV
;
A
#
# COMPACT_ATOMS: atom_id res chain seq x y z
N MET A 1 -12.08 -15.57 9.13
CA MET A 1 -12.39 -14.54 10.15
C MET A 1 -13.87 -14.57 10.49
N LEU A 2 -14.78 -14.13 9.62
CA LEU A 2 -16.22 -14.05 9.93
C LEU A 2 -16.85 -15.42 10.20
N ASN A 3 -16.49 -16.46 9.43
CA ASN A 3 -16.96 -17.84 9.66
C ASN A 3 -16.47 -18.46 10.99
N SER A 4 -15.54 -17.79 11.66
CA SER A 4 -14.96 -18.23 12.94
C SER A 4 -15.62 -17.55 14.14
N LEU A 5 -16.49 -16.57 13.91
CA LEU A 5 -17.23 -15.84 14.94
C LEU A 5 -18.60 -16.49 15.14
N GLU A 6 -19.04 -16.62 16.40
CA GLU A 6 -20.43 -16.94 16.69
C GLU A 6 -21.33 -15.82 16.15
N GLY A 7 -22.30 -16.18 15.31
CA GLY A 7 -23.18 -15.22 14.62
C GLY A 7 -22.70 -14.80 13.22
N GLY A 8 -21.46 -15.10 12.82
CA GLY A 8 -20.98 -14.84 11.46
C GLY A 8 -21.05 -13.36 11.07
N LEU A 9 -21.96 -13.01 10.16
CA LEU A 9 -22.22 -11.61 9.77
C LEU A 9 -23.01 -10.82 10.82
N ASP A 10 -23.77 -11.52 11.68
CA ASP A 10 -24.55 -10.96 12.77
C ASP A 10 -23.75 -10.89 14.09
N ALA A 11 -22.44 -11.17 14.04
CA ALA A 11 -21.56 -11.09 15.20
C ALA A 11 -21.53 -9.67 15.75
N GLU A 12 -21.72 -9.52 17.06
CA GLU A 12 -21.68 -8.21 17.71
C GLU A 12 -20.30 -7.55 17.61
N VAL A 13 -20.29 -6.25 17.31
CA VAL A 13 -19.08 -5.42 17.29
C VAL A 13 -19.08 -4.56 18.56
N SER A 14 -18.13 -4.81 19.45
CA SER A 14 -17.95 -4.02 20.67
C SER A 14 -17.54 -2.59 20.35
N GLU A 15 -17.61 -1.69 21.33
CA GLU A 15 -17.25 -0.28 21.15
C GLU A 15 -15.86 -0.14 20.50
N LYS A 16 -15.77 0.63 19.41
CA LYS A 16 -14.58 0.82 18.57
C LYS A 16 -13.96 -0.48 18.01
N GLY A 17 -14.71 -1.58 17.94
CA GLY A 17 -14.22 -2.87 17.47
C GLY A 17 -13.20 -3.51 18.42
N SER A 18 -13.29 -3.24 19.72
CA SER A 18 -12.35 -3.74 20.74
C SER A 18 -12.28 -5.27 20.86
N ASN A 19 -13.26 -5.99 20.31
CA ASN A 19 -13.25 -7.46 20.21
C ASN A 19 -12.53 -8.00 18.95
N PHE A 20 -11.98 -7.12 18.10
CA PHE A 20 -11.19 -7.49 16.94
C PHE A 20 -9.73 -7.08 17.10
N SER A 21 -8.84 -7.81 16.44
CA SER A 21 -7.46 -7.35 16.30
C SER A 21 -7.38 -6.12 15.39
N ALA A 22 -6.29 -5.36 15.50
CA ALA A 22 -6.08 -4.18 14.64
C ALA A 22 -6.14 -4.53 13.14
N GLY A 23 -5.54 -5.65 12.73
CA GLY A 23 -5.63 -6.14 11.34
C GLY A 23 -7.03 -6.57 10.92
N GLN A 24 -7.81 -7.14 11.83
CA GLN A 24 -9.21 -7.48 11.58
C GLN A 24 -10.07 -6.22 11.37
N VAL A 25 -9.89 -5.20 12.21
CA VAL A 25 -10.54 -3.89 12.02
C VAL A 25 -10.15 -3.27 10.67
N GLN A 26 -8.87 -3.37 10.28
CA GLN A 26 -8.41 -2.88 8.98
C GLN A 26 -9.09 -3.60 7.81
N LEU A 27 -9.21 -4.93 7.86
CA LEU A 27 -9.89 -5.70 6.81
C LEU A 27 -11.37 -5.32 6.68
N VAL A 28 -12.06 -5.08 7.81
CA VAL A 28 -13.45 -4.59 7.80
C VAL A 28 -13.52 -3.18 7.20
N CYS A 29 -12.59 -2.29 7.54
CA CYS A 29 -12.50 -0.96 6.93
C CYS A 29 -12.26 -1.03 5.41
N LEU A 30 -11.35 -1.89 4.97
CA LEU A 30 -11.09 -2.11 3.55
C LEU A 30 -12.35 -2.64 2.84
N ALA A 31 -13.03 -3.63 3.41
CA ALA A 31 -14.28 -4.14 2.86
C ALA A 31 -15.34 -3.02 2.69
N ARG A 32 -15.45 -2.11 3.67
CA ARG A 32 -16.33 -0.93 3.57
C ARG A 32 -15.95 0.00 2.42
N VAL A 33 -14.65 0.23 2.20
CA VAL A 33 -14.15 1.06 1.09
C VAL A 33 -14.49 0.40 -0.25
N LEU A 34 -14.23 -0.91 -0.39
CA LEU A 34 -14.52 -1.68 -1.60
C LEU A 34 -16.02 -1.64 -1.97
N LEU A 35 -16.91 -1.77 -0.98
CA LEU A 35 -18.35 -1.69 -1.19
C LEU A 35 -18.81 -0.28 -1.59
N LYS A 36 -18.17 0.77 -1.05
CA LYS A 36 -18.53 2.17 -1.33
C LYS A 36 -18.03 2.67 -2.68
N ARG A 37 -16.98 2.06 -3.24
CA ARG A 37 -16.31 2.47 -4.49
C ARG A 37 -16.04 3.98 -4.56
N PRO A 38 -15.26 4.53 -3.61
CA PRO A 38 -14.91 5.95 -3.66
C PRO A 38 -14.02 6.26 -4.87
N SER A 39 -14.04 7.51 -5.31
CA SER A 39 -13.11 8.01 -6.33
C SER A 39 -11.70 8.30 -5.77
N MET A 40 -11.59 8.47 -4.45
CA MET A 40 -10.33 8.75 -3.76
C MET A 40 -10.25 8.05 -2.41
N VAL A 41 -9.09 7.46 -2.10
CA VAL A 41 -8.77 6.80 -0.83
C VAL A 41 -7.49 7.38 -0.25
N PHE A 42 -7.52 7.67 1.04
CA PHE A 42 -6.34 8.04 1.82
C PHE A 42 -5.99 6.89 2.75
N MET A 43 -4.75 6.42 2.68
CA MET A 43 -4.23 5.34 3.52
C MET A 43 -3.10 5.87 4.39
N ASP A 44 -3.33 5.97 5.69
CA ASP A 44 -2.32 6.37 6.66
C ASP A 44 -1.75 5.14 7.34
N GLU A 45 -0.55 4.74 6.93
CA GLU A 45 0.22 3.63 7.51
C GLU A 45 -0.61 2.38 7.83
N ALA A 46 -1.56 2.04 6.95
CA ALA A 46 -2.66 1.15 7.31
C ALA A 46 -2.20 -0.24 7.78
N THR A 47 -0.97 -0.66 7.45
CA THR A 47 -0.47 -2.02 7.62
C THR A 47 0.58 -2.20 8.73
N ALA A 48 0.78 -1.19 9.57
CA ALA A 48 1.80 -1.22 10.65
C ALA A 48 1.55 -2.30 11.72
N SER A 49 0.31 -2.75 11.89
CA SER A 49 -0.11 -3.70 12.93
C SER A 49 -0.48 -5.09 12.40
N VAL A 50 -0.09 -5.38 11.16
CA VAL A 50 -0.51 -6.57 10.42
C VAL A 50 0.70 -7.40 9.99
N ASP A 51 0.55 -8.73 10.01
CA ASP A 51 1.60 -9.63 9.56
C ASP A 51 1.89 -9.46 8.05
N LEU A 52 3.12 -9.77 7.65
CA LEU A 52 3.59 -9.58 6.27
C LEU A 52 2.70 -10.24 5.21
N ARG A 53 2.10 -11.39 5.52
CA ARG A 53 1.26 -12.14 4.58
C ARG A 53 -0.09 -11.46 4.39
N THR A 54 -0.72 -11.02 5.48
CA THR A 54 -1.99 -10.28 5.41
C THR A 54 -1.79 -8.91 4.76
N ASP A 55 -0.68 -8.23 5.02
CA ASP A 55 -0.31 -6.97 4.36
C ASP A 55 -0.18 -7.15 2.83
N ALA A 56 0.53 -8.18 2.37
CA ALA A 56 0.64 -8.47 0.94
C ALA A 56 -0.74 -8.70 0.28
N PHE A 57 -1.61 -9.46 0.95
CA PHE A 57 -2.98 -9.70 0.49
C PHE A 57 -3.82 -8.42 0.42
N VAL A 58 -3.72 -7.56 1.44
CA VAL A 58 -4.39 -6.25 1.47
C VAL A 58 -3.92 -5.37 0.31
N GLN A 59 -2.62 -5.27 0.09
CA GLN A 59 -2.05 -4.46 -0.99
C GLN A 59 -2.45 -4.97 -2.37
N GLU A 60 -2.46 -6.30 -2.59
CA GLU A 60 -2.96 -6.90 -3.83
C GLU A 60 -4.45 -6.62 -4.05
N THR A 61 -5.26 -6.72 -3.00
CA THR A 61 -6.69 -6.42 -3.07
C THR A 61 -6.93 -4.96 -3.43
N ILE A 62 -6.19 -4.03 -2.80
CA ILE A 62 -6.28 -2.60 -3.10
C ILE A 62 -5.93 -2.36 -4.57
N ARG A 63 -4.81 -2.89 -5.07
CA ARG A 63 -4.38 -2.71 -6.47
C ARG A 63 -5.37 -3.26 -7.48
N THR A 64 -5.95 -4.42 -7.22
CA THR A 64 -6.87 -5.08 -8.17
C THR A 64 -8.28 -4.48 -8.14
N GLN A 65 -8.81 -4.19 -6.96
CA GLN A 65 -10.20 -3.77 -6.79
C GLN A 65 -10.41 -2.26 -6.84
N LEU A 66 -9.36 -1.47 -6.60
CA LEU A 66 -9.41 0.00 -6.60
C LEU A 66 -8.59 0.62 -7.75
N HIS A 67 -8.44 -0.09 -8.87
CA HIS A 67 -7.68 0.40 -10.03
C HIS A 67 -8.22 1.71 -10.62
N ASP A 68 -9.54 1.93 -10.56
CA ASP A 68 -10.20 3.17 -11.02
C ASP A 68 -10.22 4.29 -9.97
N CYS A 69 -9.66 4.05 -8.78
CA CYS A 69 -9.65 4.99 -7.67
C CYS A 69 -8.28 5.64 -7.53
N SER A 70 -8.25 6.95 -7.25
CA SER A 70 -7.00 7.61 -6.85
C SER A 70 -6.64 7.24 -5.41
N ILE A 71 -5.41 6.77 -5.19
CA ILE A 71 -4.97 6.32 -3.87
C ILE A 71 -3.78 7.18 -3.42
N LEU A 72 -3.92 7.82 -2.27
CA LEU A 72 -2.82 8.51 -1.60
C LEU A 72 -2.43 7.74 -0.34
N THR A 73 -1.17 7.32 -0.25
CA THR A 73 -0.67 6.52 0.86
C THR A 73 0.48 7.21 1.55
N ILE A 74 0.38 7.34 2.87
CA ILE A 74 1.49 7.65 3.74
C ILE A 74 2.09 6.31 4.17
N ALA A 75 3.37 6.08 3.83
CA ALA A 75 4.01 4.80 4.07
C ALA A 75 5.33 4.96 4.82
N HIS A 76 5.50 4.11 5.83
CA HIS A 76 6.79 3.89 6.50
C HIS A 76 7.54 2.67 5.92
N ARG A 77 6.89 1.88 5.06
CA ARG A 77 7.43 0.67 4.42
C ARG A 77 7.60 0.91 2.93
N LEU A 78 8.84 1.09 2.48
CA LEU A 78 9.12 1.43 1.07
C LEU A 78 8.63 0.35 0.10
N LEU A 79 8.64 -0.92 0.52
CA LEU A 79 8.20 -2.04 -0.33
C LEU A 79 6.72 -1.98 -0.72
N THR A 80 5.89 -1.28 0.06
CA THR A 80 4.46 -1.14 -0.23
C THR A 80 4.15 0.02 -1.16
N VAL A 81 5.11 0.92 -1.42
CA VAL A 81 4.92 2.12 -2.25
C VAL A 81 5.84 2.19 -3.47
N ILE A 82 6.78 1.25 -3.59
CA ILE A 82 7.80 1.25 -4.65
C ILE A 82 7.23 1.07 -6.06
N ASP A 83 6.01 0.55 -6.14
CA ASP A 83 5.25 0.27 -7.36
C ASP A 83 4.16 1.32 -7.65
N TYR A 84 4.13 2.43 -6.90
CA TYR A 84 3.17 3.50 -7.13
C TYR A 84 3.55 4.34 -8.36
N ASP A 85 2.56 4.99 -8.97
CA ASP A 85 2.78 5.85 -10.14
C ASP A 85 3.72 7.01 -9.83
N ARG A 86 3.60 7.59 -8.63
CA ARG A 86 4.38 8.74 -8.17
C ARG A 86 4.66 8.64 -6.67
N ILE A 87 5.81 9.14 -6.26
CA ILE A 87 6.22 9.31 -4.87
C ILE A 87 6.49 10.79 -4.61
N VAL A 88 5.99 11.26 -3.47
CA VAL A 88 6.32 12.57 -2.89
C VAL A 88 7.21 12.31 -1.67
N VAL A 89 8.42 12.84 -1.68
CA VAL A 89 9.29 12.84 -0.49
C VAL A 89 9.15 14.19 0.19
N MET A 90 8.81 14.17 1.48
CA MET A 90 8.70 15.37 2.30
C MET A 90 9.89 15.49 3.25
N ASP A 91 10.42 16.69 3.39
CA ASP A 91 11.44 17.03 4.38
C ASP A 91 11.14 18.41 4.98
N ALA A 92 11.23 18.53 6.31
CA ALA A 92 10.98 19.76 7.06
C ALA A 92 9.70 20.54 6.66
N GLY A 93 8.62 19.81 6.31
CA GLY A 93 7.34 20.40 5.90
C GLY A 93 7.28 20.89 4.44
N CYS A 94 8.34 20.67 3.66
CA CYS A 94 8.40 20.98 2.23
C CYS A 94 8.43 19.70 1.39
N VAL A 95 7.98 19.80 0.13
CA VAL A 95 8.21 18.74 -0.86
C VAL A 95 9.67 18.82 -1.30
N ALA A 96 10.46 17.80 -0.95
CA ALA A 96 11.86 17.73 -1.30
C ALA A 96 12.06 17.08 -2.67
N GLU A 97 11.31 16.02 -2.96
CA GLU A 97 11.36 15.30 -4.24
C GLU A 97 9.97 14.86 -4.69
N PHE A 98 9.75 14.82 -6.00
CA PHE A 98 8.53 14.32 -6.60
C PHE A 98 8.82 13.68 -7.95
N GLY A 99 8.38 12.43 -8.14
CA GLY A 99 8.69 11.71 -9.36
C GLY A 99 8.17 10.28 -9.36
N THR A 100 8.47 9.54 -10.42
CA THR A 100 8.26 8.08 -10.42
C THR A 100 9.31 7.42 -9.53
N PRO A 101 9.01 6.28 -8.89
CA PRO A 101 9.98 5.58 -8.04
C PRO A 101 11.31 5.30 -8.76
N HIS A 102 11.23 4.86 -10.02
CA HIS A 102 12.40 4.60 -10.85
C HIS A 102 13.24 5.85 -11.11
N SER A 103 12.62 6.99 -11.45
CA SER A 103 13.35 8.23 -11.71
C SER A 103 14.05 8.75 -10.46
N LEU A 104 13.38 8.69 -9.31
CA LEU A 104 13.94 9.14 -8.03
C LEU A 104 15.14 8.28 -7.60
N LEU A 105 15.10 6.97 -7.88
CA LEU A 105 16.19 6.04 -7.58
C LEU A 105 17.46 6.22 -8.43
N GLN A 106 17.37 6.87 -9.58
CA GLN A 106 18.52 7.20 -10.43
C GLN A 106 19.29 8.43 -9.92
N GLN A 107 18.70 9.20 -9.01
CA GLN A 107 19.36 10.37 -8.43
C GLN A 107 20.38 9.90 -7.38
N GLN A 108 21.67 10.01 -7.71
CA GLN A 108 22.78 9.55 -6.86
C GLN A 108 22.81 10.24 -5.49
N THR A 109 22.34 11.48 -5.42
CA THR A 109 22.25 12.28 -4.19
C THR A 109 20.81 12.55 -3.74
N GLY A 110 19.85 11.74 -4.20
CA GLY A 110 18.43 11.91 -3.86
C GLY A 110 18.09 11.38 -2.47
N LEU A 111 17.19 12.06 -1.77
CA LEU A 111 16.65 11.65 -0.48
C LEU A 111 15.93 10.31 -0.57
N PHE A 112 15.15 10.07 -1.63
CA PHE A 112 14.49 8.79 -1.82
C PHE A 112 15.50 7.63 -1.96
N SER A 113 16.56 7.84 -2.74
CA SER A 113 17.63 6.84 -2.91
C SER A 113 18.32 6.55 -1.57
N ALA A 114 18.59 7.59 -0.77
CA ALA A 114 19.17 7.44 0.56
C ALA A 114 18.26 6.66 1.53
N LEU A 115 16.94 6.91 1.50
CA LEU A 115 15.96 6.14 2.28
C LEU A 115 15.97 4.66 1.88
N VAL A 116 16.05 4.37 0.59
CA VAL A 116 16.11 2.98 0.08
C VAL A 116 17.41 2.30 0.51
N SER A 117 18.56 2.96 0.38
CA SER A 117 19.85 2.38 0.83
C SER A 117 19.90 2.15 2.34
N ALA A 118 19.15 2.91 3.14
CA ALA A 118 19.04 2.69 4.59
C ALA A 118 18.24 1.42 4.97
N THR A 119 17.50 0.80 4.03
CA THR A 119 16.73 -0.43 4.30
C THR A 119 17.56 -1.72 4.34
N GLY A 120 18.87 -1.63 4.04
CA GLY A 120 19.79 -2.75 3.97
C GLY A 120 19.90 -3.37 2.58
N ALA A 121 21.05 -4.00 2.28
CA ALA A 121 21.43 -4.40 0.92
C ALA A 121 20.43 -5.36 0.24
N ALA A 122 19.83 -6.29 0.98
CA ALA A 122 18.86 -7.23 0.42
C ALA A 122 17.56 -6.51 -0.01
N SER A 123 17.02 -5.68 0.88
CA SER A 123 15.81 -4.89 0.64
C SER A 123 16.03 -3.85 -0.45
N GLU A 124 17.19 -3.19 -0.49
CA GLU A 124 17.54 -2.22 -1.51
C GLU A 124 17.53 -2.84 -2.92
N ALA A 125 18.15 -4.01 -3.08
CA ALA A 125 18.17 -4.70 -4.36
C ALA A 125 16.75 -5.03 -4.84
N GLU A 126 15.89 -5.55 -3.96
CA GLU A 126 14.49 -5.86 -4.26
C GLU A 126 13.69 -4.60 -4.65
N LEU A 127 13.86 -3.50 -3.91
CA LEU A 127 13.18 -2.23 -4.17
C LEU A 127 13.60 -1.65 -5.53
N ARG A 128 14.89 -1.69 -5.86
CA ARG A 128 15.39 -1.20 -7.16
C ARG A 128 14.89 -2.05 -8.32
N GLU A 129 14.85 -3.37 -8.15
CA GLU A 129 14.29 -4.30 -9.15
C GLU A 129 12.80 -4.03 -9.38
N ARG A 130 11.99 -3.94 -8.31
CA ARG A 130 10.56 -3.65 -8.41
C ARG A 130 10.27 -2.30 -9.05
N ALA A 131 11.03 -1.26 -8.71
CA ALA A 131 10.86 0.05 -9.31
C ALA A 131 11.15 0.02 -10.82
N ALA A 132 12.17 -0.73 -11.26
CA ALA A 132 12.48 -0.91 -12.67
C ALA A 132 11.37 -1.69 -13.40
N ALA A 133 10.86 -2.76 -12.79
CA ALA A 133 9.76 -3.54 -13.33
C ALA A 133 8.50 -2.68 -13.52
N ALA A 134 8.12 -1.90 -12.50
CA ALA A 134 6.97 -0.98 -12.55
C ALA A 134 7.13 0.12 -13.62
N ALA A 135 8.34 0.61 -13.86
CA ALA A 135 8.61 1.59 -14.92
C ALA A 135 8.52 0.99 -16.34
N SER A 136 8.87 -0.29 -16.49
CA SER A 136 8.80 -1.01 -17.78
C SER A 136 7.40 -1.53 -18.12
N GLY A 137 6.56 -1.72 -17.10
CA GLY A 137 5.16 -2.13 -17.24
C GLY A 137 4.23 -0.96 -16.99
N GLY A 138 4.02 -0.12 -18.02
CA GLY A 138 2.82 0.72 -18.04
C GLY A 138 1.60 -0.19 -17.87
N VAL A 139 0.74 0.15 -16.91
CA VAL A 139 -0.48 -0.56 -16.49
C VAL A 139 -0.96 -1.56 -17.56
N PRO A 140 -0.85 -2.89 -17.36
CA PRO A 140 -1.60 -3.81 -18.19
C PRO A 140 -3.07 -3.54 -17.92
N SER A 141 -3.72 -2.86 -18.86
CA SER A 141 -5.17 -2.88 -19.01
C SER A 141 -5.60 -4.34 -18.94
N VAL A 142 -6.38 -4.68 -17.91
CA VAL A 142 -6.91 -6.01 -17.63
C VAL A 142 -8.00 -6.32 -18.66
N GLU A 143 -7.60 -6.45 -19.92
CA GLU A 143 -8.34 -7.10 -20.99
C GLU A 143 -7.40 -8.15 -21.56
N GLU A 144 -7.47 -9.37 -21.01
CA GLU A 144 -7.18 -10.66 -21.65
C GLU A 144 -6.75 -11.69 -20.60
N ARG A 145 -7.73 -12.21 -19.86
CA ARG A 145 -7.75 -13.63 -19.46
C ARG A 145 -9.20 -14.12 -19.52
N VAL A 146 -9.60 -14.51 -20.72
CA VAL A 146 -10.71 -15.46 -20.97
C VAL A 146 -10.28 -16.85 -20.52
#